data_AF-A0A523G478-F1
#
_entry.id   AF-A0A523G478-F1
#
_cell.length_a   1.000
_cell.length_b   1.000
_cell.length_c   1.000
_cell.angle_alpha   90.00
_cell.angle_beta   90.00
_cell.angle_gamma   90.00
#
_symmetry.space_group_name_H-M   'P 1'
#
loop_
_entity.id
_entity.type
_entity.pdbx_description
1 polymer ?
#
loop_
_entity_poly.entity_id
_entity_poly.type
_entity_poly.pdbx_seq_one_letter_code
_entity_poly.pdbx_strand_id
1 'polypeptide(L)' 'MDLFKQVESGIVAFSSWIWGTPLLILLLGGGLYFVIYTRFSPYRYFRHAINVLSGKYDDPDEIGEINHY' A
#
# COMPACT_ATOMS: atom_id res chain seq x y z
N MET A 1 26.57 -34.38 -3.74
CA MET A 1 25.22 -33.97 -3.29
C MET A 1 25.26 -32.77 -2.34
N ASP A 2 26.37 -32.49 -1.67
CA ASP A 2 26.45 -31.46 -0.61
C ASP A 2 26.55 -30.02 -1.12
N LEU A 3 27.13 -29.79 -2.31
CA LEU A 3 27.20 -28.46 -2.93
C LEU A 3 25.80 -27.88 -3.22
N PHE A 4 24.91 -28.69 -3.80
CA PHE A 4 23.54 -28.27 -4.09
C PHE A 4 22.78 -27.92 -2.81
N LYS A 5 22.96 -28.71 -1.75
CA LYS A 5 22.35 -28.45 -0.44
C LYS A 5 22.88 -27.17 0.20
N GLN A 6 24.17 -26.85 0.05
CA GLN A 6 24.74 -25.61 0.56
C GLN A 6 24.18 -24.37 -0.17
N VAL A 7 24.05 -24.46 -1.50
CA VAL A 7 23.45 -23.38 -2.30
C VAL A 7 21.98 -23.18 -1.95
N GLU A 8 21.21 -24.27 -1.86
CA GLU A 8 19.80 -24.24 -1.45
C GLU A 8 19.63 -23.62 -0.06
N SER A 9 20.44 -24.06 0.91
CA SER A 9 20.42 -23.51 2.27
C SER A 9 20.77 -22.02 2.32
N GLY A 10 21.76 -21.59 1.52
CA GLY A 10 22.12 -20.17 1.41
C GLY A 10 20.99 -19.31 0.84
N ILE A 11 20.31 -19.79 -0.21
CA ILE A 11 19.16 -19.10 -0.80
C ILE A 11 17.99 -19.02 0.19
N VAL A 12 17.69 -20.13 0.87
CA VAL A 12 16.61 -20.18 1.87
C VAL A 12 16.91 -19.23 3.03
N ALA A 13 18.14 -19.22 3.55
CA ALA A 13 18.54 -18.34 4.64
C ALA A 13 18.43 -16.85 4.25
N PHE A 14 18.89 -16.49 3.06
CA PHE A 14 18.80 -15.13 2.53
C PHE A 14 17.35 -14.68 2.31
N SER A 15 16.53 -15.54 1.69
CA SER A 15 15.11 -15.29 1.51
C SER A 15 14.42 -15.07 2.86
N SER A 16 14.63 -15.97 3.81
CA SER A 16 14.09 -15.86 5.18
C SER A 16 14.47 -14.55 5.86
N TRP A 17 15.71 -14.09 5.63
CA TRP A 17 16.20 -12.82 6.18
C TRP A 17 15.53 -11.61 5.56
N ILE A 18 15.41 -11.54 4.22
CA ILE A 18 14.79 -10.39 3.52
C ILE A 18 13.30 -10.26 3.85
N TRP A 19 12.57 -11.38 3.75
CA TRP A 19 11.11 -11.39 3.90
C TRP A 19 10.66 -11.25 5.37
N GLY A 20 11.59 -11.37 6.32
CA GLY A 20 11.33 -11.20 7.75
C GLY A 20 11.31 -9.74 8.18
N THR A 21 12.26 -9.38 9.05
CA THR A 21 12.30 -8.07 9.71
C THR A 21 12.57 -6.88 8.77
N PRO A 22 13.42 -6.97 7.71
CA PRO A 22 13.70 -5.83 6.85
C PRO A 22 12.48 -5.37 6.06
N LEU A 23 11.72 -6.31 5.50
CA LEU A 23 10.49 -6.00 4.78
C LEU A 23 9.46 -5.32 5.69
N LEU A 24 9.31 -5.84 6.91
CA LEU A 24 8.38 -5.31 7.90
C LEU A 24 8.75 -3.87 8.30
N ILE A 25 10.03 -3.59 8.53
CA ILE A 25 10.53 -2.24 8.82
C ILE A 25 10.31 -1.31 7.64
N LEU A 26 10.56 -1.75 6.41
CA LEU A 26 10.37 -0.92 5.23
C LEU A 26 8.88 -0.61 4.99
N LEU A 27 8.00 -1.59 5.21
CA LEU A 27 6.56 -1.42 5.01
C LEU A 27 5.93 -0.55 6.09
N LEU A 28 6.19 -0.86 7.38
CA LEU A 28 5.69 -0.06 8.50
C LEU A 28 6.32 1.33 8.53
N GLY A 29 7.64 1.42 8.34
CA GLY A 29 8.37 2.67 8.30
C GLY A 29 7.97 3.53 7.11
N GLY A 30 7.84 2.94 5.92
CA GLY A 30 7.35 3.62 4.72
C GLY A 30 5.91 4.12 4.88
N GLY A 31 5.02 3.27 5.40
CA GLY A 31 3.64 3.66 5.72
C GLY A 31 3.60 4.82 6.71
N LEU A 32 4.32 4.71 7.83
CA LEU A 32 4.38 5.76 8.85
C LEU A 32 4.98 7.06 8.31
N TYR A 33 6.03 6.97 7.50
CA TYR A 33 6.63 8.12 6.83
C TYR A 33 5.60 8.84 5.96
N PHE A 34 4.85 8.13 5.12
CA PHE A 34 3.83 8.74 4.27
C PHE A 34 2.67 9.33 5.09
N VAL A 35 2.27 8.68 6.19
CA VAL A 35 1.25 9.21 7.10
C VAL A 35 1.68 10.56 7.69
N ILE A 36 2.92 10.64 8.17
CA ILE A 36 3.47 11.88 8.74
C ILE A 36 3.68 12.94 7.65
N TYR A 37 4.25 12.56 6.51
CA TYR A 37 4.52 13.45 5.38
C TYR A 37 3.24 14.09 4.84
N THR A 38 2.16 13.30 4.68
CA THR A 38 0.85 13.78 4.24
C THR A 38 0.02 14.44 5.34
N ARG A 39 0.57 14.60 6.56
CA ARG A 39 -0.09 15.18 7.73
C ARG A 39 -1.44 14.53 8.05
N PHE A 40 -1.51 13.20 7.93
CA PHE A 40 -2.74 12.42 8.14
C PHE A 40 -3.91 12.83 7.24
N SER A 41 -3.65 13.45 6.08
CA SER A 41 -4.68 13.91 5.14
C SER A 41 -5.66 12.79 4.72
N PRO A 42 -5.21 11.58 4.31
CA PRO A 42 -6.12 10.51 3.91
C PRO A 42 -7.11 10.12 5.00
N TYR A 43 -6.67 10.10 6.25
CA TYR A 43 -7.52 9.76 7.41
C TYR A 43 -8.56 10.84 7.70
N ARG A 44 -8.22 12.12 7.46
CA ARG A 44 -9.16 13.24 7.64
C ARG A 44 -10.24 13.25 6.55
N TYR A 45 -9.86 13.03 5.30
CA TYR A 45 -10.78 13.10 4.15
C TYR A 45 -11.49 11.78 3.83
N PHE A 46 -11.20 10.71 4.58
CA PHE A 46 -11.82 9.40 4.38
C PHE A 46 -13.36 9.45 4.38
N ARG A 47 -13.96 10.21 5.30
CA ARG A 47 -15.43 10.40 5.33
C ARG A 47 -15.96 11.16 4.12
N HIS A 48 -15.21 12.13 3.62
CA HIS A 48 -15.59 12.87 2.41
C HIS A 48 -15.56 11.95 1.20
N ALA A 49 -14.50 11.15 1.05
CA ALA A 49 -14.40 10.15 -0.01
C ALA A 49 -15.57 9.15 0.03
N ILE A 50 -15.96 8.65 1.21
CA ILE A 50 -17.14 7.77 1.34
C ILE A 50 -18.42 8.50 0.90
N ASN A 51 -18.63 9.74 1.32
CA ASN A 51 -19.81 10.51 0.93
C ASN A 51 -19.85 10.79 -0.59
N VAL A 52 -18.69 10.97 -1.22
CA VAL A 52 -18.58 11.08 -2.69
C VAL A 52 -18.96 9.74 -3.33
N LEU A 53 -18.37 8.63 -2.88
CA LEU A 53 -18.68 7.29 -3.41
C LEU A 53 -20.13 6.84 -3.14
N SER A 54 -20.78 7.36 -2.12
CA SER A 54 -22.19 7.07 -1.82
C SER A 54 -23.15 7.90 -2.67
N GLY A 55 -22.66 8.71 -3.60
CA GLY A 55 -23.46 9.57 -4.47
C GLY A 55 -24.15 10.72 -3.76
N LYS A 56 -23.70 11.09 -2.54
CA LYS A 56 -24.26 12.25 -1.83
C LYS A 56 -24.01 13.56 -2.56
N TYR A 57 -22.95 13.58 -3.37
CA TYR A 57 -22.51 14.74 -4.14
C TYR A 57 -22.66 14.51 -5.66
N ASP A 58 -23.35 13.44 -6.09
CA ASP A 58 -23.62 13.22 -7.50
C ASP A 58 -24.70 14.21 -7.95
N ASP A 59 -24.35 15.13 -8.84
CA ASP A 59 -25.27 16.06 -9.48
C ASP A 59 -25.67 15.49 -10.86
N PRO A 60 -26.97 15.24 -11.13
CA PRO A 60 -27.43 14.74 -12.42
C PRO A 60 -27.19 15.71 -13.59
N ASP A 61 -26.96 16.99 -13.34
CA ASP A 61 -26.71 18.02 -14.35
C ASP A 61 -25.21 18.30 -14.58
N GLU A 62 -24.31 17.63 -13.86
CA GLU A 62 -22.87 17.74 -14.07
C GLU A 62 -22.41 16.96 -15.32
N ILE A 63 -21.65 17.65 -16.19
CA ILE A 63 -21.00 17.04 -17.35
C ILE A 63 -19.89 16.12 -16.82
N GLY A 64 -20.13 14.81 -16.79
CA GLY A 64 -19.18 13.85 -16.24
C GLY A 64 -17.76 14.01 -16.83
N GLU A 65 -16.76 14.18 -15.95
CA GLU A 65 -15.35 14.30 -16.36
C GLU A 65 -14.72 12.96 -16.77
N ILE A 66 -15.39 11.85 -16.46
CA ILE A 66 -15.03 10.50 -16.87
C ILE A 66 -15.92 10.06 -18.03
N ASN A 67 -15.29 9.68 -19.13
CA ASN A 67 -15.97 9.08 -20.26
C ASN A 67 -16.69 7.81 -19.81
N HIS A 68 -18.00 7.76 -20.07
CA HIS A 68 -18.86 6.61 -19.80
C HIS A 68 -18.62 5.53 -20.88
N TYR A 69 -17.44 4.90 -20.86
CA TYR A 69 -17.07 3.80 -21.76
C TYR A 69 -16.59 2.58 -20.99
#